data_AF-A0A3D3P0X5-F1
#
_entry.id   AF-A0A3D3P0X5-F1
#
_cell.length_a   1.000
_cell.length_b   1.000
_cell.length_c   1.000
_cell.angle_alpha   90.00
_cell.angle_beta   90.00
_cell.angle_gamma   90.00
#
_symmetry.space_group_name_H-M   'P 1'
#
loop_
_entity.id
_entity.type
_entity.pdbx_description
1 polymer ?
#
loop_
_entity_poly.entity_id
_entity_poly.type
_entity_poly.pdbx_seq_one_letter_code
_entity_poly.pdbx_strand_id
1 'polypeptide(L)'
;MRTGIRNSKFEASSRGPLTAGEIPNFGFRVSSFHIRAFTLLEMMVALSAFVLLMGGIFAIANSTMELGNDLAISQDRSRVRLNFIEFLRRSFRNLPGEAEIRLSVQPKGGTYLPTLNIVNGGSCFTPGGALPPDTSVDLFAEERPGGYLRVGIRVLDDRQTAAVRAGQQVRYARNQESIALLDNVSRFEWRYFDGQSNRWENNWKDARRPLLAEMSLRLDDGFETRAVFWIPPVIRQAGVGAVPIAPGGVPTGPGGAPIGPDGQPLNPGGQPLPPGNP
;
A
#
# COMPACT_ATOMS: atom_id res chain seq x y z
N MET A 1 12.31 -30.93 -33.61
CA MET A 1 11.48 -30.35 -34.70
C MET A 1 12.40 -29.56 -35.61
N ARG A 2 12.70 -30.09 -36.80
CA ARG A 2 13.45 -29.44 -37.87
C ARG A 2 12.44 -28.91 -38.88
N THR A 3 12.49 -27.63 -39.24
CA THR A 3 11.69 -27.07 -40.33
C THR A 3 12.63 -26.48 -41.36
N GLY A 4 12.66 -27.14 -42.52
CA GLY A 4 13.56 -26.86 -43.64
C GLY A 4 13.04 -25.76 -44.56
N ILE A 5 13.98 -24.98 -45.06
CA ILE A 5 13.83 -23.95 -46.09
C ILE A 5 13.80 -24.63 -47.46
N ARG A 6 12.77 -24.37 -48.28
CA ARG A 6 12.63 -24.89 -49.65
C ARG A 6 13.01 -23.80 -50.66
N ASN A 7 14.10 -24.02 -51.39
CA ASN A 7 14.45 -23.29 -52.60
C ASN A 7 13.62 -23.82 -53.79
N SER A 8 12.94 -22.93 -54.50
CA SER A 8 12.34 -23.25 -55.81
C SER A 8 13.32 -22.93 -56.94
N LYS A 9 13.55 -23.96 -57.74
CA LYS A 9 14.51 -24.12 -58.83
C LYS A 9 13.95 -23.51 -60.12
N PHE A 10 14.81 -22.79 -60.84
CA PHE A 10 14.56 -22.25 -62.18
C PHE A 10 14.66 -23.39 -63.20
N GLU A 11 13.62 -23.61 -64.01
CA GLU A 11 13.66 -24.48 -65.19
C GLU A 11 13.49 -23.64 -66.46
N ALA A 12 14.56 -23.57 -67.25
CA ALA A 12 14.53 -23.07 -68.62
C ALA A 12 14.13 -24.22 -69.55
N SER A 13 13.04 -24.04 -70.31
CA SER A 13 12.62 -24.98 -71.35
C SER A 13 12.94 -24.40 -72.73
N SER A 14 13.81 -25.13 -73.43
CA SER A 14 14.20 -24.95 -74.83
C SER A 14 13.17 -25.56 -75.78
N ARG A 15 12.76 -24.82 -76.83
CA ARG A 15 12.19 -25.39 -78.05
C ARG A 15 12.59 -24.56 -79.28
N GLY A 16 13.42 -25.18 -80.13
CA GLY A 16 13.17 -25.43 -81.56
C GLY A 16 13.12 -24.25 -82.55
N PRO A 17 13.85 -24.30 -83.68
CA PRO A 17 13.74 -23.32 -84.76
C PRO A 17 12.51 -23.62 -85.62
N LEU A 18 11.98 -22.62 -86.34
CA LEU A 18 11.65 -22.70 -87.78
C LEU A 18 10.89 -21.45 -88.27
N THR A 19 11.23 -21.12 -89.53
CA THR A 19 10.45 -20.46 -90.58
C THR A 19 10.18 -18.96 -90.50
N ALA A 20 10.86 -18.26 -91.42
CA ALA A 20 10.52 -16.94 -91.91
C ALA A 20 9.14 -16.95 -92.58
N GLY A 21 8.27 -16.03 -92.18
CA GLY A 21 6.98 -15.79 -92.81
C GLY A 21 6.03 -15.07 -91.85
N GLU A 22 5.60 -13.88 -92.27
CA GLU A 22 4.59 -12.99 -91.64
C GLU A 22 5.02 -12.26 -90.35
N ILE A 23 5.25 -10.96 -90.51
CA ILE A 23 5.26 -9.98 -89.40
C ILE A 23 3.81 -9.51 -89.22
N PRO A 24 3.08 -9.91 -88.17
CA PRO A 24 1.83 -9.25 -87.81
C PRO A 24 2.15 -7.86 -87.25
N ASN A 25 1.56 -6.85 -87.87
CA ASN A 25 1.64 -5.45 -87.45
C ASN A 25 0.89 -5.27 -86.12
N PHE A 26 1.59 -5.42 -84.99
CA PHE A 26 1.08 -5.05 -83.67
C PHE A 26 1.07 -3.53 -83.53
N GLY A 27 -0.02 -2.92 -83.97
CA GLY A 27 -0.33 -1.52 -83.67
C GLY A 27 -0.41 -1.31 -82.16
N PHE A 28 0.65 -0.76 -81.57
CA PHE A 28 0.59 -0.17 -80.24
C PHE A 28 -0.37 1.03 -80.30
N ARG A 29 -1.64 0.81 -79.92
CA ARG A 29 -2.52 1.91 -79.54
C ARG A 29 -1.98 2.47 -78.23
N VAL A 30 -1.26 3.58 -78.32
CA VAL A 30 -1.04 4.47 -77.17
C VAL A 30 -2.41 4.98 -76.75
N SER A 31 -3.00 4.37 -75.72
CA SER A 31 -4.19 4.91 -75.07
C SER A 31 -3.81 6.26 -74.49
N SER A 32 -4.26 7.33 -75.13
CA SER A 32 -4.16 8.68 -74.58
C SER A 32 -4.86 8.70 -73.23
N PHE A 33 -4.10 8.80 -72.15
CA PHE A 33 -4.65 9.21 -70.86
C PHE A 33 -5.25 10.61 -71.06
N HIS A 34 -6.57 10.67 -71.05
CA HIS A 34 -7.28 11.93 -71.06
C HIS A 34 -7.04 12.59 -69.70
N ILE A 35 -6.15 13.58 -69.64
CA ILE A 35 -6.05 14.48 -68.50
C ILE A 35 -7.32 15.34 -68.55
N ARG A 36 -8.37 14.90 -67.85
CA ARG A 36 -9.56 15.71 -67.60
C ARG A 36 -9.13 16.86 -66.70
N ALA A 37 -9.22 18.09 -67.19
CA ALA A 37 -9.08 19.26 -66.34
C ALA A 37 -10.22 19.26 -65.31
N PHE A 38 -9.88 19.20 -64.02
CA PHE A 38 -10.84 19.23 -62.93
C PHE A 38 -11.60 20.57 -62.93
N THR A 39 -12.92 20.52 -62.69
CA THR A 39 -13.72 21.74 -62.57
C THR A 39 -13.35 22.50 -61.30
N LEU A 40 -13.40 23.84 -61.33
CA LEU A 40 -13.09 24.69 -60.17
C LEU A 40 -13.96 24.33 -58.95
N LEU A 41 -15.25 24.03 -59.20
CA LEU A 41 -16.21 23.61 -58.18
C LEU A 41 -15.76 22.33 -57.44
N GLU A 42 -15.25 21.34 -58.16
CA GLU A 42 -14.80 20.07 -57.60
C GLU A 42 -13.58 20.26 -56.68
N MET A 43 -12.64 21.11 -57.08
CA MET A 43 -11.49 21.46 -56.24
C MET A 43 -11.91 22.22 -54.98
N MET A 44 -12.91 23.10 -55.06
CA MET A 44 -13.44 23.79 -53.87
C MET A 44 -14.12 22.83 -52.90
N VAL A 45 -14.93 21.87 -53.41
CA VAL A 45 -15.56 20.85 -52.58
C VAL A 45 -14.50 19.96 -51.94
N ALA A 46 -13.51 19.51 -52.70
CA ALA A 46 -12.42 18.69 -52.18
C ALA A 46 -11.61 19.40 -51.09
N LEU A 47 -11.28 20.69 -51.28
CA LEU A 47 -10.58 21.48 -50.26
C LEU A 47 -11.44 21.72 -49.02
N SER A 48 -12.75 21.95 -49.17
CA SER A 48 -13.66 22.11 -48.03
C SER A 48 -13.78 20.81 -47.22
N ALA A 49 -13.90 19.67 -47.91
CA ALA A 49 -13.93 18.35 -47.29
C ALA A 49 -12.59 18.05 -46.60
N PHE A 50 -11.46 18.41 -47.21
CA PHE A 50 -10.14 18.24 -46.62
C PHE A 50 -9.96 19.05 -45.34
N VAL A 51 -10.36 20.33 -45.32
CA VAL A 51 -10.29 21.17 -44.12
C VAL A 51 -11.17 20.62 -43.00
N LEU A 52 -12.38 20.15 -43.33
CA LEU A 52 -13.28 19.54 -42.35
C LEU A 52 -12.68 18.24 -41.77
N LEU A 53 -12.13 17.37 -42.63
CA LEU A 53 -11.47 16.14 -42.20
C LEU A 53 -10.25 16.42 -41.32
N MET A 54 -9.40 17.36 -41.72
CA MET A 54 -8.26 17.79 -40.90
C MET A 54 -8.72 18.34 -39.55
N GLY A 55 -9.75 19.20 -39.53
CA GLY A 55 -10.35 19.71 -38.31
C GLY A 55 -10.87 18.59 -37.40
N GLY A 56 -11.54 17.59 -37.96
CA GLY A 56 -12.01 16.42 -37.23
C GLY A 56 -10.87 15.59 -36.62
N ILE A 57 -9.79 15.37 -37.38
CA ILE A 57 -8.62 14.62 -36.90
C ILE A 57 -7.94 15.37 -35.75
N PHE A 58 -7.72 16.68 -35.88
CA PHE A 58 -7.12 17.50 -34.83
C PHE A 58 -8.00 17.55 -33.57
N ALA A 59 -9.33 17.64 -33.71
CA ALA A 59 -10.25 17.60 -32.58
C ALA A 59 -10.18 16.25 -31.83
N ILE A 60 -10.15 15.12 -32.55
CA ILE A 60 -10.01 13.79 -31.94
C ILE A 60 -8.65 13.62 -31.27
N ALA A 61 -7.57 14.08 -31.91
CA ALA A 61 -6.23 13.99 -31.36
C ALA A 61 -6.09 14.76 -30.04
N ASN A 62 -6.59 16.00 -30.00
CA ASN A 62 -6.57 16.84 -28.79
C ASN A 62 -7.41 16.21 -27.67
N SER A 63 -8.63 15.73 -27.98
CA SER A 63 -9.49 15.06 -27.00
C SER A 63 -8.86 13.78 -26.42
N THR A 64 -8.17 13.00 -27.26
CA THR A 64 -7.47 11.79 -26.81
C THR A 64 -6.29 12.12 -25.88
N MET A 65 -5.57 13.21 -26.16
CA MET A 65 -4.48 13.67 -25.30
C MET A 65 -4.97 14.17 -23.94
N GLU A 66 -6.04 14.96 -23.91
CA GLU A 66 -6.67 15.43 -22.66
C GLU A 66 -7.13 14.25 -21.80
N LEU A 67 -7.86 13.29 -22.40
CA LEU A 67 -8.29 12.08 -21.71
C LEU A 67 -7.10 11.24 -21.20
N GLY A 68 -6.03 11.15 -21.99
CA GLY A 68 -4.81 10.44 -21.61
C GLY A 68 -4.15 11.05 -20.37
N ASN A 69 -4.08 12.37 -20.30
CA ASN A 69 -3.52 13.07 -19.15
C ASN A 69 -4.39 12.92 -17.89
N ASP A 70 -5.71 13.08 -18.02
CA ASP A 70 -6.65 12.92 -16.91
C ASP A 70 -6.62 11.49 -16.34
N LEU A 71 -6.55 10.49 -17.23
CA LEU A 71 -6.43 9.09 -16.84
C LEU A 71 -5.12 8.83 -16.08
N ALA A 72 -4.00 9.37 -16.57
CA ALA A 72 -2.70 9.21 -15.91
C ALA A 72 -2.70 9.80 -14.50
N ILE A 73 -3.28 11.00 -14.32
CA ILE A 73 -3.40 11.66 -13.01
C ILE A 73 -4.29 10.83 -12.07
N SER A 74 -5.45 10.39 -12.55
CA SER A 74 -6.38 9.57 -11.75
C SER A 74 -5.76 8.23 -11.32
N GLN A 75 -5.00 7.60 -12.22
CA GLN A 75 -4.27 6.37 -11.92
C GLN A 75 -3.14 6.59 -10.89
N ASP A 76 -2.39 7.68 -11.01
CA ASP A 76 -1.35 8.04 -10.03
C ASP A 76 -1.95 8.22 -8.63
N ARG A 77 -3.05 8.98 -8.51
CA ARG A 77 -3.77 9.19 -7.24
C ARG A 77 -4.26 7.88 -6.63
N SER A 78 -4.81 7.00 -7.47
CA SER A 78 -5.28 5.68 -7.04
C SER A 78 -4.12 4.82 -6.53
N ARG A 79 -2.97 4.84 -7.21
CA ARG A 79 -1.78 4.10 -6.82
C ARG A 79 -1.20 4.60 -5.50
N VAL A 80 -1.05 5.91 -5.32
CA VAL A 80 -0.57 6.53 -4.08
C VAL A 80 -1.45 6.13 -2.90
N ARG A 81 -2.77 6.20 -3.07
CA ARG A 81 -3.74 5.82 -2.05
C ARG A 81 -3.61 4.35 -1.63
N LEU A 82 -3.54 3.44 -2.61
CA LEU A 82 -3.38 2.01 -2.34
C LEU A 82 -2.06 1.72 -1.62
N ASN A 83 -0.96 2.31 -2.09
CA ASN A 83 0.35 2.14 -1.45
C ASN A 83 0.35 2.59 0.00
N PHE A 84 -0.29 3.73 0.29
CA PHE A 84 -0.41 4.23 1.65
C PHE A 84 -1.24 3.31 2.54
N ILE A 85 -2.37 2.79 2.05
CA ILE A 85 -3.20 1.82 2.78
C ILE A 85 -2.43 0.53 3.05
N GLU A 86 -1.69 0.00 2.08
CA GLU A 86 -0.89 -1.21 2.27
C GLU A 86 0.28 -0.98 3.23
N PHE A 87 0.92 0.19 3.17
CA PHE A 87 1.92 0.60 4.15
C PHE A 87 1.34 0.53 5.57
N LEU A 88 0.23 1.23 5.82
CA LEU A 88 -0.42 1.23 7.14
C LEU A 88 -0.83 -0.17 7.59
N ARG A 89 -1.39 -0.97 6.69
CA ARG A 89 -1.78 -2.35 6.99
C ARG A 89 -0.59 -3.19 7.43
N ARG A 90 0.53 -3.08 6.71
CA ARG A 90 1.78 -3.78 7.06
C ARG A 90 2.32 -3.26 8.39
N SER A 91 2.30 -1.95 8.62
CA SER A 91 2.76 -1.32 9.86
C SER A 91 1.98 -1.85 11.07
N PHE A 92 0.65 -1.80 11.05
CA PHE A 92 -0.17 -2.28 12.17
C PHE A 92 -0.01 -3.77 12.43
N ARG A 93 0.07 -4.60 11.38
CA ARG A 93 0.25 -6.06 11.54
C ARG A 93 1.60 -6.44 12.16
N ASN A 94 2.63 -5.63 11.93
CA ASN A 94 3.98 -5.87 12.41
C ASN A 94 4.30 -5.11 13.71
N LEU A 95 3.28 -4.63 14.42
CA LEU A 95 3.49 -4.00 15.71
C LEU A 95 4.10 -5.00 16.71
N PRO A 96 5.23 -4.64 17.35
CA PRO A 96 5.82 -5.45 18.43
C PRO A 96 4.85 -5.68 19.58
N GLY A 97 5.16 -6.53 20.56
CA GLY A 97 4.26 -6.80 21.71
C GLY A 97 4.21 -5.67 22.73
N GLU A 98 5.29 -4.90 22.82
CA GLU A 98 5.56 -3.82 23.77
C GLU A 98 5.16 -2.43 23.27
N ALA A 99 4.76 -2.31 22.00
CA ALA A 99 4.31 -1.06 21.42
C ALA A 99 3.06 -0.50 22.13
N GLU A 100 3.03 0.81 22.35
CA GLU A 100 1.84 1.52 22.81
C GLU A 100 1.27 2.35 21.67
N ILE A 101 -0.06 2.44 21.58
CA ILE A 101 -0.74 3.20 20.54
C ILE A 101 -1.60 4.26 21.20
N ARG A 102 -1.50 5.48 20.70
CA ARG A 102 -2.33 6.61 21.10
C ARG A 102 -2.93 7.27 19.88
N LEU A 103 -4.12 7.81 20.03
CA LEU A 103 -4.77 8.65 19.04
C LEU A 103 -5.16 9.95 19.71
N SER A 104 -4.67 11.06 19.18
CA SER A 104 -5.08 12.39 19.62
C SER A 104 -5.59 13.17 18.43
N VAL A 105 -6.61 13.99 18.63
CA VAL A 105 -7.18 14.85 17.59
C VAL A 105 -7.15 16.27 18.10
N GLN A 106 -6.48 17.15 17.37
CA GLN A 106 -6.39 18.56 17.70
C GLN A 106 -7.32 19.36 16.77
N PRO A 107 -8.26 20.16 17.32
CA PRO A 107 -9.02 21.10 16.52
C PRO A 107 -8.14 22.31 16.19
N LYS A 108 -8.07 22.68 14.91
CA LYS A 108 -7.35 23.87 14.43
C LYS A 108 -8.11 24.51 13.28
N GLY A 109 -8.60 25.73 13.49
CA GLY A 109 -9.24 26.52 12.41
C GLY A 109 -10.47 25.87 11.76
N GLY A 110 -11.19 25.01 12.48
CA GLY A 110 -12.33 24.25 11.94
C GLY A 110 -11.96 22.90 11.32
N THR A 111 -10.67 22.59 11.23
CA THR A 111 -10.16 21.30 10.76
C THR A 111 -9.70 20.45 11.94
N TYR A 112 -9.95 19.15 11.87
CA TYR A 112 -9.45 18.18 12.86
C TYR A 112 -8.15 17.59 12.36
N LEU A 113 -7.07 17.75 13.14
CA LEU A 113 -5.75 17.22 12.83
C LEU A 113 -5.50 15.98 13.71
N PRO A 114 -5.69 14.76 13.19
CA PRO A 114 -5.35 13.57 13.94
C PRO A 114 -3.85 13.34 13.97
N THR A 115 -3.36 12.87 15.11
CA THR A 115 -2.01 12.37 15.31
C THR A 115 -2.12 10.99 15.95
N LEU A 116 -1.64 9.99 15.21
CA LEU A 116 -1.46 8.63 15.71
C LEU A 116 -0.04 8.53 16.21
N ASN A 117 0.11 8.22 17.49
CA ASN A 117 1.41 8.06 18.10
C ASN A 117 1.62 6.58 18.44
N ILE A 118 2.79 6.07 18.06
CA ILE A 118 3.22 4.71 18.35
C ILE A 118 4.54 4.78 19.11
N VAL A 119 4.52 4.33 20.36
CA VAL A 119 5.70 4.22 21.21
C VAL A 119 6.23 2.80 21.11
N ASN A 120 7.54 2.59 21.12
CA ASN A 120 8.16 1.26 21.00
C ASN A 120 7.68 0.50 19.75
N GLY A 121 7.52 1.21 18.63
CA GLY A 121 7.06 0.63 17.38
C GLY A 121 8.07 -0.28 16.67
N GLY A 122 9.31 -0.38 17.16
CA GLY A 122 10.37 -1.10 16.47
C GLY A 122 10.59 -0.53 15.06
N SER A 123 10.35 -1.34 14.03
CA SER A 123 10.49 -0.94 12.62
C SER A 123 9.15 -0.69 11.89
N CYS A 124 8.02 -0.72 12.59
CA CYS A 124 6.71 -0.74 11.93
C CYS A 124 6.37 0.54 11.13
N PHE A 125 6.98 1.68 11.44
CA PHE A 125 6.77 2.95 10.74
C PHE A 125 8.08 3.61 10.28
N THR A 126 9.16 2.85 10.16
CA THR A 126 10.47 3.38 9.72
C THR A 126 11.05 2.59 8.55
N PRO A 127 11.56 3.27 7.51
CA PRO A 127 12.18 2.59 6.38
C PRO A 127 13.59 2.04 6.68
N GLY A 128 14.26 2.55 7.73
CA GLY A 128 15.71 2.39 7.95
C GLY A 128 16.18 1.40 9.02
N GLY A 129 15.28 0.64 9.65
CA GLY A 129 15.63 -0.28 10.75
C GLY A 129 14.81 -0.01 12.02
N ALA A 130 14.96 -0.88 13.02
CA ALA A 130 14.24 -0.75 14.27
C ALA A 130 14.69 0.51 15.03
N LEU A 131 13.73 1.29 15.50
CA LEU A 131 13.99 2.44 16.36
C LEU A 131 14.52 2.00 17.73
N PRO A 132 15.31 2.86 18.41
CA PRO A 132 15.70 2.60 19.79
C PRO A 132 14.46 2.38 20.70
N PRO A 133 14.64 1.66 21.82
CA PRO A 133 13.62 1.58 22.86
C PRO A 133 13.21 2.97 23.35
N ASP A 134 11.98 3.08 23.85
CA ASP A 134 11.34 4.32 24.32
C ASP A 134 11.30 5.44 23.28
N THR A 135 11.45 5.12 21.99
CA THR A 135 11.25 6.07 20.89
C THR A 135 9.80 6.02 20.40
N SER A 136 9.26 7.19 20.05
CA SER A 136 7.92 7.29 19.46
C SER A 136 7.95 7.76 18.01
N VAL A 137 6.95 7.33 17.24
CA VAL A 137 6.67 7.82 15.89
C VAL A 137 5.27 8.42 15.86
N ASP A 138 5.16 9.61 15.28
CA ASP A 138 3.89 10.22 14.95
C ASP A 138 3.59 10.00 13.46
N LEU A 139 2.42 9.44 13.16
CA LEU A 139 1.73 9.64 11.87
C LEU A 139 0.76 10.80 12.08
N PHE A 140 1.04 11.94 11.46
CA PHE A 140 0.35 13.20 11.75
C PHE A 140 -0.22 13.83 10.48
N ALA A 141 -1.27 14.64 10.67
CA ALA A 141 -1.74 15.60 9.69
C ALA A 141 -1.30 17.01 10.05
N GLU A 142 -0.80 17.74 9.06
CA GLU A 142 -0.49 19.16 9.14
C GLU A 142 -1.28 19.93 8.09
N GLU A 143 -1.85 21.06 8.50
CA GLU A 143 -2.54 21.97 7.61
C GLU A 143 -1.55 22.75 6.73
N ARG A 144 -1.84 22.80 5.42
CA ARG A 144 -1.07 23.54 4.42
C ARG A 144 -1.85 24.78 3.97
N PRO A 145 -1.16 25.81 3.43
CA PRO A 145 -1.83 26.92 2.76
C PRO A 145 -2.81 26.39 1.69
N GLY A 146 -4.03 26.92 1.67
CA GLY A 146 -5.10 26.46 0.77
C GLY A 146 -6.08 25.45 1.40
N GLY A 147 -5.94 25.11 2.68
CA GLY A 147 -6.91 24.30 3.42
C GLY A 147 -6.76 22.78 3.26
N TYR A 148 -5.81 22.34 2.44
CA TYR A 148 -5.44 20.93 2.35
C TYR A 148 -4.53 20.51 3.50
N LEU A 149 -4.48 19.21 3.75
CA LEU A 149 -3.61 18.57 4.72
C LEU A 149 -2.43 17.90 4.00
N ARG A 150 -1.30 17.87 4.69
CA ARG A 150 -0.18 16.98 4.43
C ARG A 150 -0.17 15.91 5.51
N VAL A 151 -0.10 14.65 5.10
CA VAL A 151 0.09 13.52 6.02
C VAL A 151 1.55 13.11 5.98
N GLY A 152 2.17 13.01 7.15
CA GLY A 152 3.57 12.67 7.26
C GLY A 152 3.86 11.81 8.47
N ILE A 153 5.08 11.29 8.51
CA ILE A 153 5.64 10.62 9.67
C ILE A 153 6.82 11.42 10.22
N ARG A 154 6.98 11.40 11.54
CA ARG A 154 8.17 11.95 12.21
C ARG A 154 8.53 11.10 13.41
N VAL A 155 9.81 11.04 13.71
CA VAL A 155 10.32 10.42 14.93
C VAL A 155 10.40 11.49 16.02
N LEU A 156 10.00 11.13 17.23
CA LEU A 156 10.07 12.00 18.40
C LEU A 156 11.34 11.76 19.19
N ASP A 157 11.93 12.82 19.72
CA ASP A 157 13.01 12.72 20.69
C ASP A 157 12.51 12.22 22.07
N ASP A 158 13.43 11.94 22.98
CA ASP A 158 13.12 11.41 24.32
C ASP A 158 12.20 12.33 25.12
N ARG A 159 12.39 13.65 25.03
CA ARG A 159 11.57 14.64 25.77
C ARG A 159 10.16 14.71 25.19
N GLN A 160 10.05 14.70 23.87
CA GLN A 160 8.78 14.66 23.16
C GLN A 160 8.03 13.36 23.46
N THR A 161 8.72 12.21 23.45
CA THR A 161 8.14 10.92 23.81
C THR A 161 7.63 10.91 25.25
N ALA A 162 8.43 11.39 26.20
CA ALA A 162 8.01 11.51 27.59
C ALA A 162 6.78 12.43 27.75
N ALA A 163 6.74 13.55 27.03
CA ALA A 163 5.58 14.45 27.01
C ALA A 163 4.32 13.75 26.46
N VAL A 164 4.40 13.01 25.35
CA VAL A 164 3.26 12.24 24.81
C VAL A 164 2.77 11.21 25.82
N ARG A 165 3.69 10.45 26.44
CA ARG A 165 3.35 9.41 27.42
C ARG A 165 2.65 9.99 28.65
N ALA A 166 3.11 11.17 29.10
CA ALA A 166 2.50 11.95 30.18
C ALA A 166 1.20 12.69 29.77
N GLY A 167 0.78 12.61 28.50
CA GLY A 167 -0.39 13.33 27.99
C GLY A 167 -0.22 14.84 27.96
N GLN A 168 1.02 15.33 27.98
CA GLN A 168 1.37 16.73 27.90
C GLN A 168 1.41 17.23 26.46
N GLN A 169 1.31 18.54 26.28
CA GLN A 169 1.42 19.14 24.96
C GLN A 169 2.86 19.05 24.44
N VAL A 170 3.04 18.38 23.31
CA VAL A 170 4.33 18.26 22.64
C VAL A 170 4.62 19.55 21.89
N ARG A 171 5.85 20.05 22.02
CA ARG A 171 6.36 21.15 21.22
C ARG A 171 7.19 20.60 20.08
N TYR A 172 6.74 20.85 18.86
CA TYR A 172 7.43 20.45 17.63
C TYR A 172 8.24 21.62 17.11
N ALA A 173 9.50 21.38 16.75
CA ALA A 173 10.33 22.39 16.12
C ALA A 173 9.89 22.58 14.65
N ARG A 174 9.98 23.80 14.14
CA ARG A 174 9.61 24.11 12.74
C ARG A 174 10.45 23.32 11.73
N ASN A 175 11.68 22.97 12.11
CA ASN A 175 12.65 22.23 11.30
C ASN A 175 12.79 20.77 11.73
N GLN A 176 11.83 20.22 12.49
CA GLN A 176 11.86 18.80 12.84
C GLN A 176 11.75 17.95 11.58
N GLU A 177 12.64 16.97 11.46
CA GLU A 177 12.67 16.06 10.32
C GLU A 177 11.36 15.27 10.25
N SER A 178 10.71 15.35 9.10
CA SER A 178 9.49 14.61 8.80
C SER A 178 9.49 14.15 7.35
N ILE A 179 8.88 13.00 7.12
CA ILE A 179 8.73 12.41 5.79
C ILE A 179 7.28 12.60 5.38
N ALA A 180 7.05 13.35 4.30
CA ALA A 180 5.73 13.48 3.69
C ALA A 180 5.33 12.16 3.04
N LEU A 181 4.17 11.64 3.40
CA LEU A 181 3.60 10.42 2.83
C LEU A 181 2.51 10.73 1.81
N LEU A 182 1.68 11.72 2.11
CA LEU A 182 0.62 12.21 1.23
C LEU A 182 0.57 13.74 1.26
N ASP A 183 0.33 14.31 0.08
CA ASP A 183 0.04 15.72 -0.11
C ASP A 183 -1.40 15.90 -0.64
N ASN A 184 -1.92 17.12 -0.56
CA ASN A 184 -3.24 17.51 -1.06
C ASN A 184 -4.39 16.66 -0.49
N VAL A 185 -4.32 16.36 0.81
CA VAL A 185 -5.36 15.57 1.49
C VAL A 185 -6.48 16.51 1.94
N SER A 186 -7.70 16.33 1.45
CA SER A 186 -8.84 17.15 1.84
C SER A 186 -9.51 16.66 3.13
N ARG A 187 -9.39 15.36 3.44
CA ARG A 187 -9.91 14.77 4.68
C ARG A 187 -8.99 13.65 5.17
N PHE A 188 -8.64 13.68 6.44
CA PHE A 188 -7.89 12.63 7.10
C PHE A 188 -8.40 12.46 8.52
N GLU A 189 -9.10 11.37 8.79
CA GLU A 189 -9.73 11.10 10.07
C GLU A 189 -9.43 9.68 10.53
N TRP A 190 -9.37 9.51 11.85
CA TRP A 190 -9.10 8.23 12.48
C TRP A 190 -10.05 7.96 13.63
N ARG A 191 -10.41 6.68 13.76
CA ARG A 191 -11.16 6.16 14.89
C ARG A 191 -10.59 4.82 15.29
N TYR A 192 -10.57 4.56 16.59
CA TYR A 192 -10.17 3.27 17.13
C TYR A 192 -11.36 2.53 17.72
N PHE A 193 -11.35 1.23 17.58
CA PHE A 193 -12.39 0.36 18.10
C PHE A 193 -11.97 -0.24 19.44
N ASP A 194 -12.72 0.07 20.49
CA ASP A 194 -12.56 -0.58 21.78
C ASP A 194 -13.29 -1.92 21.81
N GLY A 195 -12.54 -3.01 21.99
CA GLY A 195 -13.11 -4.34 22.13
C GLY A 195 -13.87 -4.57 23.45
N GLN A 196 -13.67 -3.74 24.48
CA GLN A 196 -14.40 -3.86 25.76
C GLN A 196 -15.75 -3.15 25.72
N SER A 197 -15.77 -1.86 25.37
CA SER A 197 -17.01 -1.09 25.28
C SER A 197 -17.78 -1.31 23.97
N ASN A 198 -17.16 -1.98 22.97
CA ASN A 198 -17.72 -2.26 21.65
C ASN A 198 -18.09 -0.98 20.88
N ARG A 199 -17.25 0.05 20.97
CA ARG A 199 -17.49 1.40 20.41
C ARG A 199 -16.29 1.92 19.64
N TRP A 200 -16.59 2.81 18.69
CA TRP A 200 -15.59 3.59 17.98
C TRP A 200 -15.31 4.90 18.72
N GLU A 201 -14.03 5.19 18.94
CA GLU A 201 -13.57 6.37 19.66
C GLU A 201 -12.64 7.22 18.78
N ASN A 202 -12.83 8.54 18.83
CA ASN A 202 -12.01 9.51 18.07
C ASN A 202 -10.70 9.88 18.80
N ASN A 203 -10.53 9.43 20.03
CA ASN A 203 -9.38 9.70 20.88
C ASN A 203 -9.06 8.42 21.64
N TRP A 204 -7.78 8.10 21.81
CA TRP A 204 -7.37 6.89 22.50
C TRP A 204 -6.15 7.17 23.36
N LYS A 205 -6.36 7.06 24.67
CA LYS A 205 -5.34 7.28 25.70
C LYS A 205 -5.19 6.09 26.64
N ASP A 206 -5.96 5.02 26.41
CA ASP A 206 -5.87 3.80 27.20
C ASP A 206 -4.51 3.12 26.94
N ALA A 207 -3.93 2.53 27.98
CA ALA A 207 -2.73 1.72 27.88
C ALA A 207 -2.99 0.41 27.09
N ARG A 208 -4.25 -0.02 27.02
CA ARG A 208 -4.65 -1.14 26.17
C ARG A 208 -4.57 -0.75 24.70
N ARG A 209 -4.22 -1.71 23.84
CA ARG A 209 -4.31 -1.51 22.40
C ARG A 209 -5.77 -1.59 21.93
N PRO A 210 -6.17 -0.72 20.99
CA PRO A 210 -7.44 -0.88 20.29
C PRO A 210 -7.39 -2.12 19.40
N LEU A 211 -8.55 -2.71 19.12
CA LEU A 211 -8.63 -3.92 18.30
C LEU A 211 -8.56 -3.62 16.80
N LEU A 212 -9.22 -2.53 16.40
CA LEU A 212 -9.26 -2.06 15.02
C LEU A 212 -8.93 -0.57 14.97
N ALA A 213 -8.29 -0.16 13.89
CA ALA A 213 -8.18 1.24 13.51
C ALA A 213 -8.91 1.47 12.20
N GLU A 214 -9.70 2.52 12.13
CA GLU A 214 -10.36 2.96 10.92
C GLU A 214 -9.78 4.30 10.50
N MET A 215 -9.46 4.38 9.21
CA MET A 215 -9.05 5.60 8.54
C MET A 215 -10.09 5.99 7.50
N SER A 216 -10.47 7.27 7.50
CA SER A 216 -11.18 7.90 6.39
C SER A 216 -10.25 8.90 5.72
N LEU A 217 -9.97 8.69 4.44
CA LEU A 217 -9.03 9.47 3.64
C LEU A 217 -9.73 10.01 2.39
N ARG A 218 -9.56 11.29 2.10
CA ARG A 218 -9.97 11.92 0.84
C ARG A 218 -8.84 12.79 0.32
N LEU A 219 -8.45 12.60 -0.94
CA LEU A 219 -7.46 13.44 -1.61
C LEU A 219 -8.14 14.65 -2.29
N ASP A 220 -7.42 15.36 -3.13
CA ASP A 220 -7.91 16.47 -3.95
C ASP A 220 -8.85 16.02 -5.08
N ASP A 221 -8.86 14.73 -5.41
CA ASP A 221 -9.76 14.12 -6.40
C ASP A 221 -11.20 13.91 -5.91
N GLY A 222 -11.47 14.20 -4.63
CA GLY A 222 -12.81 14.09 -4.03
C GLY A 222 -13.24 12.66 -3.67
N PHE A 223 -12.47 11.63 -4.03
CA PHE A 223 -12.81 10.24 -3.72
C PHE A 223 -12.48 9.91 -2.27
N GLU A 224 -13.52 9.60 -1.50
CA GLU A 224 -13.37 9.16 -0.12
C GLU A 224 -13.12 7.66 -0.05
N THR A 225 -12.09 7.28 0.71
CA THR A 225 -11.72 5.90 0.96
C THR A 225 -11.69 5.63 2.46
N ARG A 226 -12.42 4.60 2.85
CA ARG A 226 -12.47 4.09 4.22
C ARG A 226 -11.71 2.78 4.29
N ALA A 227 -10.73 2.69 5.18
CA ALA A 227 -9.95 1.49 5.40
C ALA A 227 -9.98 1.10 6.89
N VAL A 228 -10.14 -0.20 7.16
CA VAL A 228 -10.10 -0.75 8.52
C VAL A 228 -8.89 -1.68 8.64
N PHE A 229 -8.12 -1.48 9.70
CA PHE A 229 -6.89 -2.19 10.00
C PHE A 229 -7.07 -2.96 11.30
N TRP A 230 -6.66 -4.23 11.30
CA TRP A 230 -6.57 -5.01 12.52
C TRP A 230 -5.27 -4.70 13.25
N ILE A 231 -5.35 -4.54 14.57
CA ILE A 231 -4.20 -4.29 15.44
C ILE A 231 -4.00 -5.51 16.34
N PRO A 232 -2.80 -6.12 16.34
CA PRO A 232 -2.50 -7.24 17.22
C PRO A 232 -2.67 -6.88 18.69
N PRO A 233 -3.41 -7.67 19.48
CA PRO A 233 -3.50 -7.46 20.92
C PRO A 233 -2.14 -7.70 21.57
N VAL A 234 -1.89 -7.01 22.69
CA VAL A 234 -0.72 -7.28 23.52
C VAL A 234 -0.89 -8.64 24.17
N ILE A 235 -0.22 -9.66 23.63
CA ILE A 235 -0.06 -10.93 24.34
C ILE A 235 0.98 -10.66 25.42
N ARG A 236 0.53 -10.34 26.63
CA ARG A 236 1.41 -10.49 27.79
C ARG A 236 1.75 -11.96 27.81
N GLN A 237 3.00 -12.33 27.54
CA GLN A 237 3.49 -13.64 27.94
C GLN A 237 3.20 -13.69 29.44
N ALA A 238 2.16 -14.43 29.82
CA ALA A 238 1.98 -14.84 31.19
C ALA A 238 3.32 -15.45 31.53
N GLY A 239 4.07 -14.79 32.42
CA GLY A 239 5.37 -15.28 32.82
C GLY A 239 5.20 -16.76 33.06
N VAL A 240 5.94 -17.57 32.32
CA VAL A 240 6.33 -18.88 32.84
C VAL A 240 6.87 -18.51 34.20
N GLY A 241 6.07 -18.77 35.24
CA GLY A 241 6.42 -18.40 36.59
C GLY A 241 7.80 -18.98 36.78
N ALA A 242 8.80 -18.12 36.84
CA ALA A 242 10.06 -18.48 37.44
C ALA A 242 9.66 -18.75 38.89
N VAL A 243 9.26 -19.99 39.16
CA VAL A 243 9.24 -20.54 40.50
C VAL A 243 10.63 -20.21 41.01
N PRO A 244 10.78 -19.44 42.10
CA PRO A 244 12.08 -19.23 42.69
C PRO A 244 12.64 -20.63 42.94
N ILE A 245 13.66 -21.03 42.17
CA ILE A 245 14.41 -22.23 42.51
C ILE A 245 15.15 -21.82 43.78
N ALA A 246 14.54 -22.08 44.92
CA ALA A 246 15.24 -22.08 46.19
C ALA A 246 16.42 -23.06 46.01
N PRO A 247 17.64 -22.69 46.42
CA PRO A 247 18.79 -23.58 46.31
C PRO A 247 18.48 -24.89 47.06
N GLY A 248 18.19 -25.97 46.33
CA GLY A 248 17.91 -27.30 46.87
C GLY A 248 16.49 -27.88 46.66
N GLY A 249 15.58 -27.21 45.96
CA GLY A 249 14.20 -27.72 45.74
C GLY A 249 14.02 -28.58 44.49
N VAL A 250 13.65 -29.85 44.65
CA VAL A 250 13.25 -30.78 43.58
C VAL A 250 11.94 -30.30 42.92
N PRO A 251 11.79 -30.31 41.59
CA PRO A 251 10.60 -29.78 40.91
C PRO A 251 9.37 -30.64 41.22
N THR A 252 8.35 -30.03 41.83
CA THR A 252 7.01 -30.61 42.01
C THR A 252 6.15 -30.23 40.81
N GLY A 253 5.85 -31.22 39.95
CA GLY A 253 4.87 -31.08 38.88
C GLY A 253 3.44 -31.02 39.43
N PRO A 254 2.46 -30.44 38.69
CA PRO A 254 1.10 -30.34 39.16
C PRO A 254 0.44 -31.73 39.12
N GLY A 255 0.27 -32.34 40.29
CA GLY A 255 -0.47 -33.60 40.47
C GLY A 255 0.29 -34.76 41.12
N GLY A 256 1.57 -34.61 41.47
CA GLY A 256 2.36 -35.67 42.11
C GLY A 256 2.35 -35.58 43.64
N ALA A 257 1.92 -36.65 44.33
CA ALA A 257 2.15 -36.79 45.76
C ALA A 257 3.67 -36.73 46.06
N PRO A 258 4.10 -36.07 47.14
CA PRO A 258 5.52 -35.97 47.48
C PRO A 258 6.13 -37.37 47.67
N ILE A 259 7.25 -37.60 47.00
CA ILE A 259 7.99 -38.86 47.02
C ILE A 259 9.18 -38.69 47.98
N GLY A 260 9.35 -39.62 48.92
CA GLY A 260 10.46 -39.64 49.86
C GLY A 260 11.82 -39.94 49.18
N PRO A 261 12.94 -39.76 49.90
CA PRO A 261 14.30 -40.05 49.39
C PRO A 261 14.52 -41.49 48.90
N ASP A 262 13.63 -42.39 49.30
CA ASP A 262 13.55 -43.82 49.04
C ASP A 262 12.53 -44.19 47.95
N GLY A 263 11.91 -43.21 47.29
CA GLY A 263 10.99 -43.45 46.18
C GLY A 263 9.56 -43.81 46.59
N GLN A 264 9.22 -43.77 47.89
CA GLN A 264 7.88 -44.09 48.38
C GLN A 264 6.97 -42.85 48.49
N PRO A 265 5.67 -42.96 48.18
CA PRO A 265 4.71 -41.87 48.37
C PRO A 265 4.55 -41.53 49.86
N LEU A 266 4.66 -40.24 50.20
CA LEU A 266 4.45 -39.73 51.55
C LEU A 266 2.99 -39.31 51.76
N ASN A 267 2.44 -39.57 52.95
CA ASN A 267 1.18 -38.97 53.39
C ASN A 267 1.37 -37.45 53.60
N PRO A 268 0.36 -36.57 53.46
CA PRO A 268 0.40 -35.14 53.82
C PRO A 268 1.03 -34.73 55.17
N GLY A 269 1.37 -35.68 56.06
CA GLY A 269 2.18 -35.46 57.27
C GLY A 269 3.66 -35.85 57.17
N GLY A 270 4.19 -36.21 55.99
CA GLY A 270 5.59 -36.55 55.77
C GLY A 270 6.03 -37.94 56.27
N GLN A 271 5.09 -38.82 56.65
CA GLN A 271 5.40 -40.18 57.09
C GLN A 271 5.22 -41.20 55.94
N PRO A 272 6.12 -42.19 55.81
CA PRO A 272 5.96 -43.31 54.88
C PRO A 272 4.68 -44.09 55.17
N LEU A 273 3.96 -44.51 54.12
CA LEU A 273 2.80 -45.38 54.26
C LEU A 273 3.26 -46.78 54.73
N PRO A 274 2.59 -47.38 55.73
CA PRO A 274 2.93 -48.74 56.18
C PRO A 274 2.66 -49.74 55.04
N PRO A 275 3.51 -50.77 54.88
CA PRO A 275 3.35 -51.77 53.84
C PRO A 275 2.03 -52.54 54.04
N GLY A 276 1.22 -52.58 52.98
CA GLY A 276 -0.03 -53.35 52.95
C GLY A 276 0.25 -54.84 53.15
N ASN A 277 -0.41 -55.42 54.13
CA ASN A 277 -0.43 -56.87 54.35
C ASN A 277 -1.23 -57.55 53.21
N PRO A 278 -0.83 -58.73 52.72
CA PRO A 278 -1.40 -59.39 51.54
C PRO A 278 -2.86 -59.84 51.72
#